data_AF-A0A5S9MCH1-F1
#
_entry.id   AF-A0A5S9MCH1-F1
#
_cell.length_a   1.000
_cell.length_b   1.000
_cell.length_c   1.000
_cell.angle_alpha   90.00
_cell.angle_beta   90.00
_cell.angle_gamma   90.00
#
_symmetry.space_group_name_H-M   'P 1'
#
loop_
_entity.id
_entity.type
_entity.pdbx_description
1 polymer ?
#
loop_
_entity_poly.entity_id
_entity_poly.type
_entity_poly.pdbx_seq_one_letter_code
_entity_poly.pdbx_strand_id
1 'polypeptide(L)' 'MKETVAETGASSKADMGKVMSAIMPKVKGKADGAVINRLVSEQLSQ' A
#
# COMPACT_ATOMS: atom_id res chain seq x y z
N MET A 1 -3.94 5.34 -1.66
CA MET A 1 -3.35 4.72 -0.44
C MET A 1 -4.46 4.27 0.50
N LYS A 2 -5.14 5.17 1.23
CA LYS A 2 -6.27 4.83 2.11
C LYS A 2 -7.38 4.02 1.43
N GLU A 3 -7.77 4.42 0.22
CA GLU A 3 -8.75 3.70 -0.59
C GLU A 3 -8.30 2.26 -0.87
N THR A 4 -7.06 2.05 -1.31
CA THR A 4 -6.52 0.70 -1.58
C THR A 4 -6.38 -0.14 -0.31
N VAL A 5 -6.05 0.48 0.82
CA VAL A 5 -6.06 -0.19 2.14
C VAL A 5 -7.47 -0.64 2.51
N ALA A 6 -8.48 0.21 2.30
CA ALA A 6 -9.88 -0.13 2.54
C ALA A 6 -10.41 -1.20 1.57
N GLU A 7 -10.12 -1.08 0.26
CA GLU A 7 -10.48 -2.06 -0.79
C GLU A 7 -9.91 -3.45 -0.46
N THR A 8 -8.68 -3.49 0.07
CA THR A 8 -8.03 -4.74 0.45
C THR A 8 -8.41 -5.22 1.85
N GLY A 9 -9.16 -4.44 2.62
CA GLY A 9 -9.47 -4.73 4.03
C GLY A 9 -8.23 -4.85 4.90
N ALA A 10 -7.13 -4.20 4.50
CA ALA A 10 -5.87 -4.25 5.22
C ALA A 10 -5.96 -3.40 6.48
N SER A 11 -5.53 -3.97 7.61
CA SER A 11 -5.61 -3.32 8.92
C SER A 11 -4.28 -3.36 9.68
N SER A 12 -3.30 -4.11 9.19
CA SER A 12 -2.01 -4.25 9.85
C SER A 12 -0.88 -4.40 8.84
N LYS A 13 0.36 -4.30 9.32
CA LYS A 13 1.56 -4.55 8.51
C LYS A 13 1.62 -5.96 7.91
N ALA A 14 0.92 -6.94 8.48
CA ALA A 14 0.82 -8.28 7.90
C ALA A 14 0.14 -8.25 6.52
N ASP A 15 -0.74 -7.27 6.28
CA ASP A 15 -1.47 -7.08 5.02
C ASP A 15 -0.67 -6.31 3.96
N MET A 16 0.57 -5.91 4.27
CA MET A 16 1.42 -5.13 3.37
C MET A 16 1.49 -5.73 1.97
N GLY A 17 1.71 -7.05 1.86
CA GLY A 17 1.79 -7.73 0.57
C GLY A 17 0.51 -7.59 -0.27
N LYS A 18 -0.65 -7.59 0.40
CA LYS A 18 -1.97 -7.44 -0.23
C LYS A 18 -2.21 -6.02 -0.71
N VAL A 19 -1.85 -5.02 0.10
CA VAL A 19 -1.94 -3.61 -0.32
C VAL A 19 -0.97 -3.33 -1.46
N MET A 20 0.26 -3.83 -1.38
CA MET A 20 1.29 -3.62 -2.39
C MET A 20 0.91 -4.25 -3.73
N SER A 21 0.36 -5.46 -3.74
CA SER A 21 -0.11 -6.09 -4.99
C SER A 21 -1.26 -5.32 -5.65
N ALA A 22 -2.15 -4.73 -4.85
CA ALA A 22 -3.27 -3.92 -5.35
C ALA A 22 -2.87 -2.51 -5.80
N ILE A 23 -1.91 -1.87 -5.10
CA ILE A 23 -1.52 -0.48 -5.38
C ILE A 23 -0.50 -0.38 -6.52
N MET A 24 0.44 -1.33 -6.61
CA MET A 24 1.55 -1.28 -7.57
C MET A 24 1.09 -1.11 -9.03
N PRO A 25 0.07 -1.80 -9.55
CA PRO A 25 -0.43 -1.56 -10.91
C PRO A 25 -0.96 -0.15 -11.14
N LYS A 26 -1.54 0.49 -10.10
CA LYS A 26 -2.12 1.84 -10.19
C LYS A 26 -1.06 2.95 -10.25
N VAL A 27 0.15 2.66 -9.75
CA VAL A 27 1.22 3.63 -9.48
C VAL A 27 2.55 3.31 -10.18
N LYS A 28 2.69 2.11 -10.76
CA LYS A 28 3.89 1.67 -11.48
C LYS A 28 4.23 2.67 -12.58
N GLY A 29 5.48 3.13 -12.59
CA GLY A 29 5.97 4.14 -13.54
C GLY A 29 5.57 5.58 -13.24
N LYS A 30 4.73 5.82 -12.22
CA LYS A 30 4.36 7.17 -11.76
C LYS A 30 5.05 7.56 -10.45
N ALA A 31 5.45 6.57 -9.66
CA ALA A 31 6.12 6.76 -8.38
C ALA A 31 7.09 5.62 -8.09
N ASP A 32 8.11 5.91 -7.27
CA ASP A 32 9.11 4.94 -6.83
C ASP A 32 8.51 3.93 -5.84
N GLY A 33 8.84 2.65 -6.02
CA GLY A 33 8.30 1.56 -5.21
C GLY A 33 8.70 1.63 -3.73
N ALA A 34 9.88 2.18 -3.41
CA ALA A 34 10.34 2.37 -2.04
C ALA A 34 9.55 3.46 -1.32
N VAL A 35 9.25 4.57 -2.02
CA VAL A 35 8.38 5.64 -1.48
C VAL A 35 6.99 5.09 -1.17
N ILE A 36 6.44 4.27 -2.06
CA ILE A 36 5.13 3.66 -1.87
C ILE A 36 5.13 2.67 -0.71
N ASN A 37 6.16 1.82 -0.60
CA ASN A 37 6.29 0.92 0.53
C ASN A 37 6.25 1.68 1.86
N ARG A 38 7.00 2.78 1.95
CA ARG A 38 7.04 3.61 3.15
C ARG A 38 5.67 4.19 3.49
N LEU A 39 4.99 4.79 2.52
CA LEU A 39 3.67 5.40 2.72
C LEU A 39 2.61 4.37 3.12
N VAL A 40 2.59 3.20 2.48
CA VAL A 40 1.70 2.10 2.88
C VAL A 40 2.03 1.62 4.29
N SER A 41 3.31 1.51 4.62
CA SER A 41 3.77 1.04 5.94
C SER A 41 3.34 1.99 7.04
N GLU A 42 3.54 3.30 6.84
CA GLU A 42 3.07 4.33 7.76
C GLU A 42 1.54 4.26 7.94
N GLN A 43 0.79 4.05 6.86
CA GLN A 43 -0.67 3.96 6.91
C GLN A 43 -1.19 2.71 7.64
N LEU A 44 -0.45 1.60 7.61
CA LEU A 44 -0.77 0.35 8.32
C LEU A 44 -0.12 0.28 9.72
N SER A 45 0.66 1.30 10.09
CA SER A 45 1.24 1.48 11.42
C SER A 45 0.38 2.31 12.36
N GLN A 46 -0.56 3.08 11.80
CA GLN A 46 -1.50 3.93 12.52
C GLN A 46 -2.72 3.12 12.96
#